data_AF-A0A2A4YR84-F1
#
_entry.id   AF-A0A2A4YR84-F1
#
_cell.length_a   1.000
_cell.length_b   1.000
_cell.length_c   1.000
_cell.angle_alpha   90.00
_cell.angle_beta   90.00
_cell.angle_gamma   90.00
#
_symmetry.space_group_name_H-M   'P 1'
#
loop_
_entity.id
_entity.type
_entity.pdbx_description
1 polymer ?
#
loop_
_entity_poly.entity_id
_entity_poly.type
_entity_poly.pdbx_seq_one_letter_code
_entity_poly.pdbx_strand_id
1 'polypeptide(L)'
;MARVTVEDCIEKIDNRFELVLLAGHRARMLAGGAEPTVERDNDKNPVIALREIGDNMISAEDLEEEFIHSMQKYVEVDEPETEVVPMISATGEVSNLGEDPDKISFDQMGEDDLLKAIEALPKPK
;
A
#
# COMPACT_ATOMS: atom_id res chain seq x y z
N MET A 1 27.89 16.81 27.34
CA MET A 1 27.61 17.39 26.01
C MET A 1 28.89 17.30 25.20
N ALA A 2 29.02 16.22 24.45
CA ALA A 2 30.13 16.03 23.54
C ALA A 2 30.06 17.06 22.41
N ARG A 3 31.22 17.48 21.91
CA ARG A 3 31.30 18.27 20.68
C ARG A 3 31.07 17.30 19.52
N VAL A 4 29.82 17.18 19.08
CA VAL A 4 29.47 16.44 17.85
C VAL A 4 29.87 17.27 16.65
N THR A 5 30.57 16.65 15.73
CA THR A 5 30.92 17.22 14.42
C THR A 5 30.07 16.46 13.37
N VAL A 6 29.62 17.16 12.32
CA VAL A 6 28.59 16.64 11.39
C VAL A 6 29.19 15.96 10.16
N GLU A 7 30.50 15.78 10.12
CA GLU A 7 31.19 15.18 8.98
C GLU A 7 30.71 13.74 8.75
N ASP A 8 30.60 12.95 9.81
CA ASP A 8 30.13 11.56 9.74
C ASP A 8 28.67 11.46 9.25
N CYS A 9 27.86 12.48 9.52
CA CYS A 9 26.48 12.55 9.05
C CYS A 9 26.38 12.91 7.57
N ILE A 10 27.28 13.76 7.08
CA ILE A 10 27.30 14.21 5.67
C ILE A 10 27.70 13.07 4.74
N GLU A 11 28.51 12.11 5.20
CA GLU A 11 28.81 10.89 4.43
C GLU A 11 27.58 9.98 4.21
N LYS A 12 26.50 10.19 4.98
CA LYS A 12 25.25 9.41 4.89
C LYS A 12 24.17 10.16 4.16
N ILE A 13 24.11 11.47 4.37
CA ILE A 13 23.13 12.37 3.78
C ILE A 13 23.90 13.57 3.22
N ASP A 14 24.14 13.56 1.91
CA ASP A 14 24.91 14.60 1.23
C ASP A 14 24.28 15.99 1.39
N ASN A 15 22.95 16.04 1.43
CA ASN A 15 22.20 17.27 1.57
C ASN A 15 22.06 17.69 3.04
N ARG A 16 22.74 18.78 3.39
CA ARG A 16 22.72 19.34 4.76
C ARG A 16 21.34 19.78 5.24
N PHE A 17 20.47 20.25 4.34
CA PHE A 17 19.11 20.65 4.72
C PHE A 17 18.26 19.43 5.07
N GLU A 18 18.41 18.37 4.29
CA GLU A 18 17.75 17.09 4.49
C GLU A 18 18.21 16.42 5.78
N LEU A 19 19.53 16.42 6.04
CA LEU A 19 20.09 15.97 7.32
C LEU A 19 19.42 16.65 8.51
N VAL A 20 19.27 17.98 8.46
CA VAL A 20 18.60 18.75 9.53
C VAL A 20 17.13 18.35 9.67
N LEU A 21 16.46 18.08 8.55
CA LEU A 21 15.05 17.69 8.52
C LEU A 21 14.85 16.30 9.16
N LEU A 22 15.62 15.31 8.72
CA LEU A 22 15.56 13.92 9.19
C LEU A 22 16.03 13.80 10.65
N ALA A 23 17.14 14.43 11.02
CA ALA A 23 17.59 14.48 12.42
C ALA A 23 16.55 15.18 13.31
N GLY A 24 15.88 16.20 12.80
CA GLY A 24 14.77 16.88 13.47
C GLY A 24 13.57 15.97 13.69
N HIS A 25 13.19 15.17 12.68
CA HIS A 25 12.14 14.16 12.80
C HIS A 25 12.50 13.12 13.87
N ARG A 26 13.69 12.52 13.77
CA ARG A 26 14.17 11.53 14.76
C ARG A 26 14.22 12.09 16.17
N ALA A 27 14.69 13.33 16.35
CA ALA A 27 14.73 13.98 17.65
C ALA A 27 13.33 14.16 18.28
N ARG A 28 12.29 14.38 17.46
CA ARG A 28 10.90 14.43 17.94
C ARG A 28 10.40 13.05 18.35
N MET A 29 10.74 11.99 17.61
CA MET A 29 10.42 10.62 18.01
C MET A 29 11.03 10.28 19.38
N LEU A 30 12.31 10.61 19.57
CA LEU A 30 13.00 10.45 20.87
C LEU A 30 12.36 11.28 21.98
N ALA A 31 11.80 12.46 21.66
CA ALA A 31 11.03 13.26 22.61
C ALA A 31 9.66 12.65 22.92
N GLY A 32 9.07 11.94 21.96
CA GLY A 32 7.83 11.18 22.09
C GLY A 32 7.98 9.84 22.82
N GLY A 33 9.20 9.47 23.23
CA GLY A 33 9.48 8.26 23.98
C GLY A 33 10.05 7.10 23.17
N ALA A 34 10.41 7.32 21.89
CA ALA A 34 11.17 6.32 21.14
C ALA A 34 12.49 5.99 21.84
N GLU A 35 12.86 4.71 21.83
CA GLU A 35 14.09 4.25 22.46
C GLU A 35 15.31 4.66 21.62
N PRO A 36 16.35 5.25 22.23
CA PRO A 36 17.59 5.56 21.53
C PRO A 36 18.39 4.29 21.28
N THR A 37 19.00 4.20 20.11
CA THR A 37 19.88 3.10 19.69
C THR A 37 21.34 3.31 20.12
N VAL A 38 21.68 4.52 20.56
CA VAL A 38 22.99 4.90 21.10
C VAL A 38 22.88 5.30 22.57
N GLU A 39 23.98 5.12 23.31
CA GLU A 39 24.03 5.47 24.73
C GLU A 39 23.85 6.99 24.97
N ARG A 40 22.99 7.31 25.95
CA ARG A 40 22.75 8.68 26.40
C ARG A 40 23.90 9.20 27.28
N ASP A 41 24.88 9.85 26.67
CA ASP A 41 25.96 10.55 27.37
C ASP A 41 25.57 12.00 27.76
N ASN A 42 24.48 12.16 28.53
CA ASN A 42 23.90 13.46 28.87
C ASN A 42 23.59 14.37 27.65
N ASP A 43 23.51 13.77 26.46
CA ASP A 43 23.23 14.45 25.21
C ASP A 43 21.71 14.68 25.06
N LYS A 44 21.35 15.79 24.40
CA LYS A 44 19.95 16.10 24.09
C LYS A 44 19.50 15.30 22.87
N ASN A 45 18.19 15.10 22.72
CA ASN A 45 17.60 14.34 21.60
C ASN A 45 18.12 14.73 20.20
N PRO A 46 18.34 16.02 19.85
CA PRO A 46 18.93 16.36 18.55
C PRO A 46 20.36 15.84 18.36
N VAL A 47 21.17 15.82 19.43
CA VAL A 47 22.55 15.32 19.39
C VAL A 47 22.57 13.80 19.31
N ILE A 48 21.67 13.14 20.05
CA ILE A 48 21.49 11.68 19.97
C ILE A 48 21.09 11.29 18.54
N ALA A 49 20.10 11.97 17.95
CA ALA A 49 19.66 11.71 16.58
C ALA A 49 20.80 11.82 15.55
N LEU A 50 21.64 12.86 15.66
CA LEU A 50 22.82 13.00 14.79
C LEU A 50 23.83 11.87 14.99
N ARG A 51 24.05 11.42 16.23
CA ARG A 51 24.93 10.28 16.51
C ARG A 51 24.36 8.97 15.95
N GLU A 52 23.05 8.74 16.08
CA GLU A 52 22.41 7.55 15.49
C GLU A 52 22.59 7.50 13.96
N ILE A 53 22.50 8.66 13.29
CA ILE A 53 22.72 8.78 11.84
C ILE A 53 24.21 8.58 11.49
N GLY A 54 25.12 9.27 12.17
CA GLY A 54 26.56 9.17 11.92
C GLY A 54 27.13 7.76 12.16
N ASP A 55 26.67 7.10 13.23
CA ASP A 55 27.09 5.76 13.61
C ASP A 55 26.43 4.65 12.76
N ASN A 56 25.54 4.99 11.80
CA ASN A 56 24.73 4.06 11.00
C ASN A 56 23.86 3.12 11.85
N MET A 57 23.43 3.58 13.02
CA MET A 57 22.51 2.81 13.87
C MET A 57 21.07 2.85 13.33
N ILE A 58 20.78 3.84 12.49
CA ILE A 58 19.51 4.02 11.79
C ILE A 58 19.82 4.32 10.33
N SER A 59 19.10 3.67 9.40
CA SER A 59 19.18 3.96 7.97
C SER A 59 18.57 5.33 7.68
N ALA A 60 19.26 6.16 6.90
CA ALA A 60 18.72 7.44 6.44
C ALA A 60 17.48 7.25 5.54
N GLU A 61 17.49 6.20 4.72
CA GLU A 61 16.40 5.84 3.80
C GLU A 61 15.13 5.47 4.59
N ASP A 62 15.24 4.58 5.58
CA ASP A 62 14.10 4.18 6.42
C ASP A 62 13.52 5.39 7.18
N LEU A 63 14.39 6.29 7.65
CA LEU A 63 13.98 7.50 8.37
C LEU A 63 13.28 8.50 7.44
N GLU A 64 13.67 8.55 6.17
CA GLU A 64 12.99 9.34 5.14
C GLU A 64 11.60 8.77 4.83
N GLU A 65 11.48 7.46 4.63
CA GLU A 65 10.20 6.80 4.41
C GLU A 65 9.24 7.03 5.58
N GLU A 66 9.72 6.85 6.82
CA GLU A 66 8.92 7.11 8.02
C GLU A 66 8.50 8.57 8.11
N PHE A 67 9.40 9.49 7.77
CA PHE A 67 9.10 10.92 7.74
C PHE A 67 8.02 11.26 6.70
N ILE A 68 8.10 10.69 5.49
CA ILE A 68 7.09 10.86 4.43
C ILE A 68 5.74 10.33 4.91
N HIS A 69 5.70 9.11 5.45
CA HIS A 69 4.48 8.50 5.98
C HIS A 69 3.87 9.32 7.12
N SER A 70 4.69 9.92 7.99
CA SER A 70 4.22 10.78 9.08
C SER A 70 3.47 12.03 8.57
N MET A 71 3.77 12.48 7.34
CA MET A 71 3.13 13.65 6.72
C MET A 71 1.97 13.30 5.79
N GLN A 72 1.89 12.07 5.29
CA GLN A 72 0.79 11.58 4.45
C GLN A 72 -0.48 11.32 5.27
N LYS A 73 -1.25 12.39 5.53
CA LYS A 73 -2.51 12.30 6.31
C LYS A 73 -3.68 11.65 5.56
N TYR A 74 -3.63 11.61 4.24
CA TYR A 74 -4.69 11.06 3.39
C TYR A 74 -4.07 10.16 2.34
N VAL A 75 -4.34 8.86 2.44
CA VAL A 75 -4.05 7.88 1.39
C VAL A 75 -5.38 7.59 0.74
N GLU A 76 -5.55 8.00 -0.51
CA GLU A 76 -6.73 7.65 -1.28
C GLU A 76 -6.71 6.12 -1.47
N VAL A 77 -7.67 5.45 -0.86
CA VAL A 77 -7.89 4.03 -1.09
C VAL A 77 -8.58 3.95 -2.44
N ASP A 78 -7.87 3.45 -3.45
CA ASP A 78 -8.50 3.02 -4.71
C ASP A 78 -9.51 1.93 -4.33
N GLU A 79 -10.78 2.32 -4.18
CA GLU A 79 -11.86 1.35 -4.09
C GLU A 79 -11.81 0.53 -5.38
N PRO A 80 -11.83 -0.82 -5.29
CA PRO A 80 -11.94 -1.61 -6.49
C PRO A 80 -13.27 -1.22 -7.14
N GLU A 81 -13.21 -0.54 -8.28
CA GLU A 81 -14.39 -0.25 -9.07
C GLU A 81 -15.12 -1.59 -9.23
N THR A 82 -16.34 -1.67 -8.71
CA THR A 82 -17.21 -2.79 -9.04
C THR A 82 -17.48 -2.63 -10.53
N GLU A 83 -16.67 -3.28 -11.37
CA GLU A 83 -17.00 -3.50 -12.77
C GLU A 83 -18.36 -4.19 -12.75
N VAL A 84 -19.41 -3.40 -12.93
CA VAL A 84 -20.74 -3.87 -13.23
C VAL A 84 -20.66 -4.42 -14.64
N VAL A 85 -20.09 -5.62 -14.77
CA VAL A 85 -20.17 -6.41 -15.99
C VAL A 85 -21.66 -6.44 -16.33
N PRO A 86 -22.09 -5.84 -17.46
CA PRO A 86 -23.48 -5.87 -17.82
C PRO A 86 -23.84 -7.34 -17.98
N MET A 87 -24.67 -7.87 -17.08
CA MET A 87 -25.27 -9.19 -17.21
C MET A 87 -26.17 -9.13 -18.44
N ILE A 88 -25.57 -9.40 -19.60
CA ILE A 88 -26.30 -9.68 -20.81
C ILE A 88 -26.95 -11.05 -20.58
N SER A 89 -28.27 -11.11 -20.76
CA SER A 89 -29.07 -12.30 -21.08
C SER A 89 -29.91 -12.93 -19.95
N ALA A 90 -31.14 -12.44 -19.82
CA ALA A 90 -32.27 -13.25 -19.37
C ALA A 90 -33.60 -12.70 -19.92
N THR A 91 -33.84 -12.88 -21.23
CA THR A 91 -35.17 -13.09 -21.88
C THR A 91 -34.98 -13.48 -23.37
N GLY A 92 -35.64 -14.56 -23.83
CA GLY A 92 -35.31 -15.41 -25.00
C GLY A 92 -36.16 -15.29 -26.29
N GLU A 93 -35.89 -16.18 -27.31
CA GLU A 93 -36.27 -16.36 -28.81
C GLU A 93 -35.62 -15.69 -30.16
N VAL A 94 -34.43 -16.07 -30.71
CA VAL A 94 -33.71 -15.72 -31.94
C VAL A 94 -34.24 -16.75 -32.90
N SER A 95 -35.25 -16.35 -33.64
CA SER A 95 -35.71 -17.07 -34.81
C SER A 95 -36.38 -16.08 -35.73
N ASN A 96 -35.57 -15.28 -36.43
CA ASN A 96 -35.75 -14.94 -37.85
C ASN A 96 -34.71 -13.93 -38.33
N LEU A 97 -33.94 -14.31 -39.35
CA LEU A 97 -33.18 -13.38 -40.15
C LEU A 97 -34.15 -12.67 -41.11
N GLY A 98 -34.45 -11.41 -40.82
CA GLY A 98 -35.24 -10.55 -41.70
C GLY A 98 -35.58 -9.24 -41.01
N GLU A 99 -34.76 -8.21 -41.26
CA GLU A 99 -35.02 -6.79 -41.04
C GLU A 99 -35.69 -6.39 -39.72
N ASP A 100 -34.94 -6.41 -38.62
CA ASP A 100 -35.00 -5.40 -37.55
C ASP A 100 -33.94 -5.75 -36.47
N PRO A 101 -33.12 -4.79 -35.98
CA PRO A 101 -31.99 -5.07 -35.09
C PRO A 101 -32.36 -5.43 -33.63
N ASP A 102 -33.66 -5.45 -33.29
CA ASP A 102 -34.11 -5.46 -31.88
C ASP A 102 -34.67 -6.79 -31.34
N LYS A 103 -34.53 -7.93 -32.03
CA LYS A 103 -35.03 -9.23 -31.52
C LYS A 103 -34.08 -10.40 -31.78
N ILE A 104 -33.23 -10.70 -30.79
CA ILE A 104 -32.35 -11.88 -30.71
C ILE A 104 -32.59 -12.56 -29.38
N SER A 105 -32.89 -13.86 -29.38
CA SER A 105 -33.57 -14.38 -28.22
C SER A 105 -33.22 -15.93 -27.95
N PHE A 106 -32.37 -16.31 -27.00
CA PHE A 106 -31.86 -17.71 -26.96
C PHE A 106 -32.83 -18.70 -26.28
N ASP A 107 -32.93 -19.94 -26.77
CA ASP A 107 -33.74 -21.04 -26.17
C ASP A 107 -33.02 -21.56 -24.92
N GLN A 108 -33.65 -21.40 -23.74
CA GLN A 108 -33.11 -21.77 -22.43
C GLN A 108 -33.69 -23.13 -22.00
N MET A 109 -32.85 -24.15 -21.81
CA MET A 109 -33.26 -25.38 -21.13
C MET A 109 -33.59 -25.07 -19.66
N GLY A 110 -34.77 -25.50 -19.22
CA GLY A 110 -35.27 -25.27 -17.87
C GLY A 110 -34.40 -25.92 -16.80
N GLU A 111 -34.49 -25.36 -15.60
CA GLU A 111 -33.73 -25.73 -14.40
C GLU A 111 -33.82 -27.23 -14.07
N ASP A 112 -34.98 -27.82 -14.38
CA ASP A 112 -35.27 -29.24 -14.20
C ASP A 112 -34.45 -30.14 -15.14
N ASP A 113 -34.15 -29.68 -16.36
CA ASP A 113 -33.32 -30.42 -17.32
C ASP A 113 -31.83 -30.31 -16.97
N LEU A 114 -31.41 -29.17 -16.39
CA LEU A 114 -30.05 -28.98 -15.89
C LEU A 114 -29.78 -29.86 -14.66
N LEU A 115 -30.75 -29.98 -13.75
CA LEU A 115 -30.66 -30.84 -12.58
C LEU A 115 -30.56 -32.33 -12.97
N LYS A 116 -31.35 -32.78 -13.95
CA LYS A 116 -31.24 -34.14 -14.50
C LYS A 116 -29.89 -34.41 -15.17
N ALA A 117 -29.34 -33.43 -15.89
CA ALA A 117 -28.04 -33.58 -16.54
C ALA A 117 -26.89 -33.71 -15.53
N ILE A 118 -26.95 -32.98 -14.41
CA ILE A 118 -25.95 -33.05 -13.34
C ILE A 118 -26.07 -34.37 -12.57
N GLU A 119 -27.29 -34.86 -12.32
CA GLU A 119 -27.52 -36.13 -11.62
C GLU A 119 -27.14 -37.35 -12.48
N ALA A 120 -27.19 -37.22 -13.81
CA ALA A 120 -26.76 -38.23 -14.77
C ALA A 120 -25.24 -38.34 -14.95
N LEU A 121 -24.43 -37.47 -14.32
CA LEU A 121 -22.97 -37.56 -14.40
C LEU A 121 -22.44 -38.73 -13.55
N PRO A 122 -21.61 -39.62 -14.11
CA PRO A 122 -21.04 -40.72 -13.36
C PRO A 122 -20.12 -40.17 -12.25
N LYS A 123 -20.40 -40.58 -11.01
CA LYS A 123 -19.64 -40.13 -9.83
C LYS A 123 -18.14 -40.46 -10.01
N PRO A 124 -17.24 -39.51 -9.74
CA PRO A 124 -15.80 -39.77 -9.84
C PRO A 124 -15.39 -40.88 -8.87
N LYS A 125 -14.54 -41.80 -9.35
CA LYS A 125 -14.02 -42.94 -8.57
C LYS A 125 -13.12 -42.49 -7.43
#